data_AF-W7WAQ7-F1
#
_entry.id   AF-W7WAQ7-F1
#
_cell.length_a   1.000
_cell.length_b   1.000
_cell.length_c   1.000
_cell.angle_alpha   90.00
_cell.angle_beta   90.00
_cell.angle_gamma   90.00
#
_symmetry.space_group_name_H-M   'P 1'
#
loop_
_entity.id
_entity.type
_entity.pdbx_description
1 polymer ?
#
loop_
_entity_poly.entity_id
_entity_poly.type
_entity_poly.pdbx_seq_one_letter_code
_entity_poly.pdbx_strand_id
1 'polypeptide(L)'
;MLPAEVEATRRRLSGWPDSYRKLRRSLAKRFGWFPDAASDGWHVQQIVKLAVPAIGPHTAYVALDSDVLPTVPLRAEHYLHDDRAALMIEYQPTFAHWADAAARMLALPAETVRPVNFVAWPFVFHRDTARGLHAYLAQVHGGRPWWRSLLGQRPGELSEFTLYGAYAQFIERGRRHFESAANTATRFVITQQQRDQAAALVEAAFDDPAARFVLLQASRRWPVEPLVPLVRQRLQQAAARP
;
A
#
# COMPACT_ATOMS: atom_id res chain seq x y z
N MET A 1 -13.30 -4.82 -3.43
CA MET A 1 -14.46 -5.64 -3.01
C MET A 1 -14.03 -6.47 -1.80
N LEU A 2 -14.80 -6.50 -0.72
CA LEU A 2 -14.45 -7.21 0.52
C LEU A 2 -15.14 -8.57 0.58
N PRO A 3 -14.52 -9.60 1.21
CA PRO A 3 -15.22 -10.84 1.52
C PRO A 3 -16.50 -10.56 2.32
N ALA A 4 -17.58 -11.30 2.07
CA ALA A 4 -18.89 -11.04 2.66
C ALA A 4 -18.87 -11.00 4.19
N GLU A 5 -18.12 -11.91 4.83
CA GLU A 5 -17.93 -11.94 6.29
C GLU A 5 -17.25 -10.66 6.83
N VAL A 6 -16.22 -10.19 6.12
CA VAL A 6 -15.48 -8.98 6.47
C VAL A 6 -16.36 -7.74 6.28
N GLU A 7 -17.12 -7.67 5.18
CA GLU A 7 -18.03 -6.57 4.91
C GLU A 7 -19.19 -6.50 5.92
N ALA A 8 -19.78 -7.65 6.28
CA ALA A 8 -20.81 -7.71 7.31
C ALA A 8 -20.30 -7.20 8.66
N THR A 9 -19.09 -7.63 9.05
CA THR A 9 -18.44 -7.17 10.27
C THR A 9 -18.13 -5.67 10.21
N ARG A 10 -17.56 -5.18 9.10
CA ARG A 10 -17.27 -3.76 8.87
C ARG A 10 -18.52 -2.89 8.98
N ARG A 11 -19.64 -3.31 8.37
CA ARG A 11 -20.93 -2.60 8.45
C ARG A 11 -21.43 -2.53 9.88
N ARG A 12 -21.41 -3.64 10.62
CA ARG A 12 -21.78 -3.68 12.03
C ARG A 12 -20.95 -2.70 12.86
N LEU A 13 -19.63 -2.71 12.68
CA LEU A 13 -18.72 -1.80 13.38
C LEU A 13 -18.95 -0.34 12.98
N SER A 14 -19.21 -0.06 11.70
CA SER A 14 -19.40 1.31 11.19
C SER A 14 -20.59 2.04 11.83
N GLY A 15 -21.57 1.31 12.35
CA GLY A 15 -22.69 1.87 13.12
C GLY A 15 -22.30 2.33 14.52
N TRP A 16 -21.07 2.10 14.98
CA TRP A 16 -20.61 2.52 16.30
C TRP A 16 -19.92 3.88 16.28
N PRO A 17 -19.97 4.64 17.41
CA PRO A 17 -19.23 5.88 17.55
C PRO A 17 -17.75 5.72 17.25
N ASP A 18 -17.17 6.68 16.51
CA ASP A 18 -15.76 6.63 16.10
C ASP A 18 -14.79 6.60 17.30
N SER A 19 -15.11 7.29 18.39
CA SER A 19 -14.34 7.23 19.64
C SER A 19 -14.26 5.82 20.21
N TYR A 20 -15.38 5.09 20.21
CA TYR A 20 -15.45 3.71 20.69
C TYR A 20 -14.66 2.75 19.77
N ARG A 21 -14.80 2.91 18.45
CA ARG A 21 -14.00 2.14 17.48
C ARG A 21 -12.50 2.38 17.65
N LYS A 22 -12.07 3.62 17.88
CA LYS A 22 -10.67 3.98 18.15
C LYS A 22 -10.14 3.32 19.41
N LEU A 23 -10.90 3.37 20.50
CA LEU A 23 -10.53 2.72 21.75
C LEU A 23 -10.35 1.21 21.54
N ARG A 24 -11.31 0.53 20.91
CA ARG A 24 -11.22 -0.90 20.61
C ARG A 24 -10.00 -1.23 19.74
N ARG A 25 -9.73 -0.46 18.70
CA ARG A 25 -8.51 -0.64 17.87
C ARG A 25 -7.23 -0.46 18.67
N SER A 26 -7.19 0.52 19.58
CA SER A 26 -6.03 0.73 20.46
C SER A 26 -5.82 -0.46 21.41
N LEU A 27 -6.90 -1.00 21.98
CA LEU A 27 -6.85 -2.18 22.85
C LEU A 27 -6.50 -3.45 22.06
N ALA A 28 -6.99 -3.59 20.84
CA ALA A 28 -6.61 -4.67 19.92
C ALA A 28 -5.12 -4.63 19.59
N LYS A 29 -4.60 -3.44 19.27
CA LYS A 29 -3.17 -3.25 18.97
C LYS A 29 -2.28 -3.58 20.17
N ARG A 30 -2.68 -3.15 21.38
CA ARG A 30 -1.85 -3.29 22.59
C ARG A 30 -1.98 -4.65 23.28
N PHE A 31 -3.18 -5.24 23.29
CA PHE A 31 -3.51 -6.42 24.09
C PHE A 31 -4.08 -7.59 23.28
N GLY A 32 -4.36 -7.40 21.98
CA GLY A 32 -5.03 -8.40 21.16
C GLY A 32 -6.53 -8.57 21.45
N TRP A 33 -7.13 -7.66 22.22
CA TRP A 33 -8.57 -7.70 22.52
C TRP A 33 -9.41 -7.28 21.32
N PHE A 34 -10.65 -7.76 21.21
CA PHE A 34 -11.57 -7.41 20.12
C PHE A 34 -11.00 -7.74 18.73
N PRO A 35 -10.82 -9.03 18.38
CA PRO A 35 -10.25 -9.43 17.09
C PRO A 35 -11.07 -8.92 15.89
N ASP A 36 -12.38 -8.69 16.08
CA ASP A 36 -13.23 -8.08 15.05
C ASP A 36 -12.86 -6.62 14.74
N ALA A 37 -12.14 -5.92 15.61
CA ALA A 37 -11.65 -4.55 15.37
C ALA A 37 -10.68 -4.46 14.17
N ALA A 38 -10.09 -5.58 13.75
CA ALA A 38 -9.29 -5.66 12.52
C ALA A 38 -10.15 -5.57 11.25
N SER A 39 -11.46 -5.84 11.32
CA SER A 39 -12.39 -5.77 10.18
C SER A 39 -12.86 -4.35 9.86
N ASP A 40 -12.13 -3.32 10.32
CA ASP A 40 -12.32 -1.92 9.99
C ASP A 40 -10.96 -1.21 9.86
N GLY A 41 -10.88 -0.16 9.04
CA GLY A 41 -9.67 0.64 8.86
C GLY A 41 -8.54 -0.08 8.10
N TRP A 42 -7.36 -0.17 8.72
CA TRP A 42 -6.10 -0.54 8.05
C TRP A 42 -6.13 -1.89 7.34
N HIS A 43 -6.48 -2.99 8.02
CA HIS A 43 -6.49 -4.31 7.37
C HIS A 43 -7.53 -4.41 6.25
N VAL A 44 -8.66 -3.71 6.38
CA VAL A 44 -9.67 -3.65 5.32
C VAL A 44 -9.10 -3.01 4.06
N GLN A 45 -8.31 -1.94 4.19
CA GLN A 45 -7.61 -1.32 3.06
C GLN A 45 -6.61 -2.29 2.42
N GLN A 46 -5.82 -3.00 3.23
CA GLN A 46 -4.88 -4.02 2.76
C GLN A 46 -5.58 -5.14 1.98
N ILE A 47 -6.68 -5.66 2.52
CA ILE A 47 -7.48 -6.72 1.87
C ILE A 47 -8.00 -6.22 0.52
N VAL A 48 -8.53 -4.98 0.45
CA VAL A 48 -9.02 -4.42 -0.82
C VAL A 48 -7.89 -4.29 -1.84
N LYS A 49 -6.72 -3.77 -1.44
CA LYS A 49 -5.57 -3.59 -2.33
C LYS A 49 -5.06 -4.91 -2.90
N LEU A 50 -5.09 -6.01 -2.14
CA LEU A 50 -4.70 -7.34 -2.64
C LEU A 50 -5.82 -8.04 -3.42
N ALA A 51 -7.09 -7.82 -3.03
CA ALA A 51 -8.24 -8.47 -3.66
C ALA A 51 -8.53 -7.93 -5.05
N VAL A 52 -8.49 -6.61 -5.25
CA VAL A 52 -8.88 -5.96 -6.51
C VAL A 52 -8.04 -6.45 -7.69
N PRO A 53 -6.69 -6.49 -7.62
CA PRO A 53 -5.87 -7.00 -8.71
C PRO A 53 -6.20 -8.44 -9.11
N ALA A 54 -6.60 -9.29 -8.16
CA ALA A 54 -6.88 -10.69 -8.41
C ALA A 54 -8.20 -10.96 -9.15
N ILE A 55 -9.18 -10.05 -9.02
CA ILE A 55 -10.53 -10.22 -9.61
C ILE A 55 -10.75 -9.39 -10.88
N GLY A 56 -9.98 -8.31 -11.08
CA GLY A 56 -10.21 -7.43 -12.20
C GLY A 56 -9.71 -7.98 -13.56
N PRO A 57 -10.11 -7.34 -14.67
CA PRO A 57 -9.83 -7.83 -16.03
C PRO A 57 -8.42 -7.48 -16.56
N HIS A 58 -7.74 -6.49 -15.98
CA HIS A 58 -6.43 -6.02 -16.43
C HIS A 58 -5.28 -6.88 -15.91
N THR A 59 -4.15 -6.89 -16.63
CA THR A 59 -2.92 -7.59 -16.26
C THR A 59 -2.27 -6.97 -15.02
N ALA A 60 -2.16 -5.64 -14.98
CA ALA A 60 -1.54 -4.91 -13.90
C ALA A 60 -2.43 -3.79 -13.36
N TYR A 61 -2.19 -3.44 -12.10
CA TYR A 61 -2.93 -2.41 -11.36
C TYR A 61 -1.95 -1.51 -10.65
N VAL A 62 -2.16 -0.20 -10.78
CA VAL A 62 -1.45 0.81 -9.99
C VAL A 62 -2.36 1.20 -8.83
N ALA A 63 -1.92 0.97 -7.59
CA ALA A 63 -2.61 1.43 -6.40
C ALA A 63 -2.00 2.76 -5.93
N LEU A 64 -2.87 3.75 -5.78
CA LEU A 64 -2.54 5.06 -5.22
C LEU A 64 -3.23 5.21 -3.87
N ASP A 65 -2.45 5.56 -2.86
CA ASP A 65 -3.00 6.00 -1.58
C ASP A 65 -3.56 7.44 -1.72
N SER A 66 -4.43 7.84 -0.80
CA SER A 66 -5.13 9.14 -0.89
C SER A 66 -4.21 10.36 -0.78
N ASP A 67 -2.99 10.16 -0.30
CA ASP A 67 -1.93 11.14 -0.15
C ASP A 67 -0.91 11.12 -1.30
N VAL A 68 -1.15 10.32 -2.34
CA VAL A 68 -0.27 10.20 -3.51
C VAL A 68 -0.93 10.84 -4.71
N LEU A 69 -0.29 11.86 -5.28
CA LEU A 69 -0.83 12.64 -6.37
C LEU A 69 0.07 12.52 -7.60
N PRO A 70 -0.48 12.17 -8.77
CA PRO A 70 0.30 12.17 -10.00
C PRO A 70 0.65 13.60 -10.43
N THR A 71 1.92 13.86 -10.73
CA THR A 71 2.41 15.16 -11.23
C THR A 71 2.37 15.25 -12.76
N VAL A 72 2.20 14.11 -13.42
CA VAL A 72 2.07 13.94 -14.89
C VAL A 72 1.01 12.89 -15.21
N PRO A 73 0.46 12.84 -16.43
CA PRO A 73 -0.43 11.75 -16.85
C PRO A 73 0.20 10.37 -16.65
N LEU A 74 -0.56 9.43 -16.08
CA LEU A 74 -0.09 8.06 -15.85
C LEU A 74 -0.06 7.29 -17.16
N ARG A 75 1.08 6.66 -17.42
CA ARG A 75 1.35 5.89 -18.64
C ARG A 75 1.64 4.43 -18.27
N ALA A 76 0.95 3.49 -18.92
CA ALA A 76 1.02 2.08 -18.57
C ALA A 76 2.43 1.50 -18.81
N GLU A 77 3.10 1.99 -19.84
CA GLU A 77 4.47 1.64 -20.21
C GLU A 77 5.51 1.99 -19.13
N HIS A 78 5.18 2.75 -18.08
CA HIS A 78 6.10 2.91 -16.95
C HIS A 78 6.04 1.77 -15.94
N TYR A 79 5.00 0.94 -16.00
CA TYR A 79 4.67 -0.03 -14.95
C TYR A 79 4.44 -1.44 -15.49
N LEU A 80 4.36 -1.63 -16.80
CA LEU A 80 4.13 -2.91 -17.44
C LEU A 80 4.95 -3.02 -18.74
N HIS A 81 5.78 -4.05 -18.82
CA HIS A 81 6.57 -4.41 -20.00
C HIS A 81 6.45 -5.91 -20.23
N ASP A 82 6.02 -6.35 -21.42
CA ASP A 82 5.98 -7.77 -21.81
C ASP A 82 5.32 -8.69 -20.76
N ASP A 83 4.11 -8.32 -20.28
CA ASP A 83 3.37 -9.02 -19.21
C ASP A 83 4.09 -9.05 -17.85
N ARG A 84 5.14 -8.23 -17.66
CA ARG A 84 5.85 -8.07 -16.39
C ARG A 84 5.56 -6.72 -15.77
N ALA A 85 5.06 -6.71 -14.56
CA ALA A 85 4.77 -5.49 -13.82
C ALA A 85 6.02 -4.97 -13.09
N ALA A 86 6.10 -3.67 -12.85
CA ALA A 86 7.17 -3.11 -12.02
C ALA A 86 7.08 -3.68 -10.59
N LEU A 87 8.19 -4.21 -10.08
CA LEU A 87 8.37 -4.50 -8.66
C LEU A 87 9.30 -3.43 -8.09
N MET A 88 8.71 -2.53 -7.31
CA MET A 88 9.45 -1.41 -6.72
C MET A 88 10.27 -1.93 -5.53
N ILE A 89 11.59 -1.75 -5.60
CA ILE A 89 12.54 -2.30 -4.63
C ILE A 89 13.49 -1.22 -4.12
N GLU A 90 13.74 -1.24 -2.82
CA GLU A 90 14.82 -0.53 -2.16
C GLU A 90 15.65 -1.50 -1.32
N TYR A 91 16.98 -1.47 -1.49
CA TYR A 91 17.92 -2.33 -0.78
C TYR A 91 18.45 -1.68 0.50
N GLN A 92 17.57 -1.13 1.34
CA GLN A 92 17.85 -0.69 2.70
C GLN A 92 16.54 -0.71 3.50
N PRO A 93 16.30 -1.70 4.35
CA PRO A 93 14.99 -1.87 4.97
C PRO A 93 14.68 -0.77 6.00
N THR A 94 13.63 0.00 5.76
CA THR A 94 13.13 0.99 6.73
C THR A 94 12.27 0.34 7.83
N PHE A 95 11.68 -0.84 7.56
CA PHE A 95 10.66 -1.47 8.42
C PHE A 95 10.91 -2.98 8.60
N ALA A 96 11.95 -3.34 9.37
CA ALA A 96 12.32 -4.75 9.62
C ALA A 96 11.15 -5.61 10.13
N HIS A 97 10.26 -5.04 10.96
CA HIS A 97 9.09 -5.74 11.48
C HIS A 97 8.09 -6.16 10.39
N TRP A 98 7.93 -5.38 9.31
CA TRP A 98 7.10 -5.76 8.17
C TRP A 98 7.72 -6.90 7.37
N ALA A 99 9.04 -6.88 7.19
CA ALA A 99 9.75 -7.97 6.55
C ALA A 99 9.62 -9.27 7.36
N ASP A 100 9.76 -9.20 8.69
CA ASP A 100 9.56 -10.34 9.58
C ASP A 100 8.12 -10.89 9.52
N ALA A 101 7.12 -10.01 9.48
CA ALA A 101 5.73 -10.42 9.35
C ALA A 101 5.44 -11.08 7.99
N ALA A 102 5.95 -10.51 6.90
CA ALA A 102 5.83 -11.09 5.57
C ALA A 102 6.52 -12.46 5.50
N ALA A 103 7.74 -12.60 6.05
CA ALA A 103 8.46 -13.86 6.11
C ALA A 103 7.67 -14.93 6.86
N ARG A 104 7.13 -14.62 8.05
CA ARG A 104 6.25 -15.53 8.80
C ARG A 104 5.00 -15.92 8.00
N MET A 105 4.33 -14.97 7.36
CA MET A 105 3.14 -15.24 6.57
C MET A 105 3.43 -16.11 5.35
N LEU A 106 4.63 -16.01 4.78
CA LEU A 106 5.06 -16.78 3.62
C LEU A 106 5.79 -18.08 3.96
N ALA A 107 5.93 -18.41 5.25
CA ALA A 107 6.74 -19.54 5.73
C ALA A 107 8.20 -19.51 5.22
N LEU A 108 8.79 -18.31 5.18
CA LEU A 108 10.18 -18.06 4.78
C LEU A 108 11.05 -17.72 5.99
N PRO A 109 12.37 -17.98 5.93
CA PRO A 109 13.32 -17.40 6.88
C PRO A 109 13.29 -15.87 6.82
N ALA A 110 13.29 -15.21 7.97
CA ALA A 110 13.20 -13.75 8.06
C ALA A 110 14.36 -13.06 7.32
N GLU A 111 15.55 -13.65 7.38
CA GLU A 111 16.79 -13.21 6.75
C GLU A 111 16.67 -13.15 5.22
N THR A 112 15.72 -13.89 4.64
CA THR A 112 15.43 -13.85 3.19
C THR A 112 14.77 -12.53 2.81
N VAL A 113 13.83 -12.04 3.62
CA VAL A 113 12.99 -10.88 3.29
C VAL A 113 13.58 -9.58 3.83
N ARG A 114 14.25 -9.63 5.00
CA ARG A 114 14.83 -8.47 5.68
C ARG A 114 15.67 -7.53 4.81
N PRO A 115 16.50 -8.00 3.85
CA PRO A 115 17.36 -7.10 3.08
C PRO A 115 16.61 -6.17 2.12
N VAL A 116 15.32 -6.41 1.88
CA VAL A 116 14.56 -5.77 0.80
C VAL A 116 13.33 -5.04 1.33
N ASN A 117 13.19 -3.77 0.94
CA ASN A 117 11.98 -3.00 1.14
C ASN A 117 11.16 -2.95 -0.17
N PHE A 118 9.87 -3.27 -0.07
CA PHE A 118 8.91 -3.22 -1.18
C PHE A 118 7.88 -2.10 -1.02
N VAL A 119 8.00 -1.26 0.02
CA VAL A 119 7.10 -0.15 0.27
C VAL A 119 7.52 1.04 -0.58
N ALA A 120 6.74 1.37 -1.61
CA ALA A 120 7.05 2.36 -2.62
C ALA A 120 5.80 3.01 -3.22
N TRP A 121 5.89 4.27 -3.61
CA TRP A 121 4.79 4.98 -4.27
C TRP A 121 5.15 5.28 -5.72
N PRO A 122 4.32 4.88 -6.70
CA PRO A 122 3.08 4.15 -6.55
C PRO A 122 3.35 2.64 -6.37
N PHE A 123 2.31 1.90 -5.98
CA PHE A 123 2.38 0.44 -5.87
C PHE A 123 1.83 -0.22 -7.11
N VAL A 124 2.52 -1.25 -7.61
CA VAL A 124 2.10 -1.98 -8.81
C VAL A 124 1.87 -3.44 -8.48
N PHE A 125 0.71 -3.95 -8.86
CA PHE A 125 0.31 -5.34 -8.71
C PHE A 125 0.15 -5.99 -10.08
N HIS A 126 0.58 -7.24 -10.19
CA HIS A 126 0.27 -8.13 -11.30
C HIS A 126 -0.88 -9.06 -10.88
N ARG A 127 -1.91 -9.20 -11.72
CA ARG A 127 -3.12 -9.99 -11.44
C ARG A 127 -2.81 -11.41 -11.02
N ASP A 128 -2.01 -12.12 -11.83
CA ASP A 128 -1.74 -13.54 -11.58
C ASP A 128 -0.83 -13.77 -10.38
N THR A 129 0.08 -12.85 -10.06
CA THR A 129 0.86 -12.88 -8.81
C THR A 129 -0.05 -12.65 -7.60
N ALA A 130 -1.03 -11.73 -7.67
CA ALA A 130 -1.99 -11.55 -6.59
C ALA A 130 -2.84 -12.82 -6.37
N ARG A 131 -3.27 -13.49 -7.45
CA ARG A 131 -3.95 -14.80 -7.38
C ARG A 131 -3.05 -15.88 -6.78
N GLY A 132 -1.80 -15.93 -7.22
CA GLY A 132 -0.79 -16.85 -6.71
C GLY A 132 -0.57 -16.65 -5.20
N LEU A 133 -0.45 -15.40 -4.75
CA LEU A 133 -0.32 -15.05 -3.34
C LEU A 133 -1.52 -15.55 -2.53
N HIS A 134 -2.74 -15.32 -3.00
CA HIS A 134 -3.94 -15.80 -2.31
C HIS A 134 -3.97 -17.33 -2.18
N ALA A 135 -3.66 -18.04 -3.27
CA ALA A 135 -3.60 -19.50 -3.26
C ALA A 135 -2.49 -20.00 -2.32
N TYR A 136 -1.31 -19.39 -2.38
CA TYR A 136 -0.18 -19.73 -1.54
C TYR A 136 -0.49 -19.53 -0.05
N LEU A 137 -1.06 -18.38 0.33
CA LEU A 137 -1.48 -18.13 1.71
C LEU A 137 -2.54 -19.13 2.18
N ALA A 138 -3.50 -19.49 1.32
CA ALA A 138 -4.47 -20.51 1.68
C ALA A 138 -3.79 -21.86 1.93
N GLN A 139 -2.84 -22.25 1.08
CA GLN A 139 -2.09 -23.50 1.21
C GLN A 139 -1.27 -23.55 2.51
N VAL A 140 -0.43 -22.54 2.76
CA VAL A 140 0.49 -22.54 3.92
C VAL A 140 -0.23 -22.33 5.26
N HIS A 141 -1.44 -21.78 5.25
CA HIS A 141 -2.26 -21.55 6.46
C HIS A 141 -3.44 -22.54 6.59
N GLY A 142 -3.27 -23.77 6.08
CA GLY A 142 -4.17 -24.90 6.34
C GLY A 142 -5.53 -24.81 5.63
N GLY A 143 -5.55 -24.30 4.39
CA GLY A 143 -6.74 -24.20 3.54
C GLY A 143 -7.71 -23.07 3.90
N ARG A 144 -7.35 -22.22 4.87
CA ARG A 144 -8.18 -21.07 5.26
C ARG A 144 -8.20 -20.01 4.15
N PRO A 145 -9.29 -19.25 4.00
CA PRO A 145 -9.29 -18.09 3.10
C PRO A 145 -8.14 -17.14 3.44
N TRP A 146 -7.35 -16.74 2.43
CA TRP A 146 -6.12 -15.96 2.58
C TRP A 146 -6.28 -14.71 3.47
N TRP A 147 -7.42 -14.03 3.37
CA TRP A 147 -7.71 -12.79 4.10
C TRP A 147 -7.82 -13.01 5.61
N ARG A 148 -8.13 -14.25 6.08
CA ARG A 148 -8.10 -14.58 7.51
C ARG A 148 -6.70 -14.51 8.10
N SER A 149 -5.68 -14.85 7.32
CA SER A 149 -4.28 -14.75 7.74
C SER A 149 -3.85 -13.28 7.95
N LEU A 150 -4.40 -12.36 7.15
CA LEU A 150 -4.19 -10.91 7.34
C LEU A 150 -4.94 -10.39 8.57
N LEU A 151 -6.22 -10.76 8.76
CA LEU A 151 -6.99 -10.31 9.93
C LEU A 151 -6.45 -10.85 11.26
N GLY A 152 -5.67 -11.94 11.23
CA GLY A 152 -4.97 -12.47 12.39
C GLY A 152 -3.71 -11.67 12.79
N GLN A 153 -3.24 -10.75 11.95
CA GLN A 153 -2.09 -9.90 12.29
C GLN A 153 -2.52 -8.73 13.18
N ARG A 154 -1.61 -8.22 14.01
CA ARG A 154 -1.91 -6.99 14.75
C ARG A 154 -1.86 -5.79 13.80
N PRO A 155 -2.72 -4.78 14.00
CA PRO A 155 -2.71 -3.57 13.17
C PRO A 155 -1.32 -2.90 13.13
N GLY A 156 -0.79 -2.76 11.92
CA GLY A 156 0.51 -2.13 11.65
C GLY A 156 1.72 -3.07 11.72
N GLU A 157 1.55 -4.36 12.06
CA GLU A 157 2.67 -5.33 12.04
C GLU A 157 2.97 -5.85 10.64
N LEU A 158 2.06 -5.68 9.68
CA LEU A 158 2.20 -6.14 8.30
C LEU A 158 1.94 -5.00 7.33
N SER A 159 2.74 -4.95 6.27
CA SER A 159 2.43 -4.23 5.03
C SER A 159 2.01 -5.23 3.94
N GLU A 160 0.89 -4.96 3.29
CA GLU A 160 0.40 -5.67 2.11
C GLU A 160 1.41 -5.63 0.96
N PHE A 161 2.18 -4.55 0.88
CA PHE A 161 3.18 -4.33 -0.16
C PHE A 161 4.43 -5.16 0.10
N THR A 162 4.90 -5.21 1.36
CA THR A 162 5.98 -6.11 1.74
C THR A 162 5.58 -7.57 1.54
N LEU A 163 4.34 -7.95 1.91
CA LEU A 163 3.84 -9.32 1.70
C LEU A 163 3.79 -9.70 0.22
N TYR A 164 3.20 -8.84 -0.61
CA TYR A 164 3.10 -9.06 -2.04
C TYR A 164 4.46 -9.09 -2.72
N GLY A 165 5.33 -8.11 -2.42
CA GLY A 165 6.67 -8.02 -3.00
C GLY A 165 7.56 -9.19 -2.62
N ALA A 166 7.51 -9.62 -1.34
CA ALA A 166 8.26 -10.80 -0.89
C ALA A 166 7.78 -12.08 -1.59
N TYR A 167 6.48 -12.24 -1.81
CA TYR A 167 5.95 -13.37 -2.58
C TYR A 167 6.42 -13.33 -4.04
N ALA A 168 6.29 -12.17 -4.70
CA ALA A 168 6.74 -11.98 -6.08
C ALA A 168 8.24 -12.27 -6.23
N GLN A 169 9.07 -11.76 -5.32
CA GLN A 169 10.52 -11.89 -5.39
C GLN A 169 11.01 -13.28 -5.01
N PHE A 170 10.57 -13.83 -3.88
CA PHE A 170 11.22 -15.00 -3.28
C PHE A 170 10.48 -16.32 -3.55
N ILE A 171 9.17 -16.29 -3.74
CA ILE A 171 8.37 -17.48 -4.09
C ILE A 171 8.24 -17.61 -5.61
N GLU A 172 7.82 -16.54 -6.29
CA GLU A 172 7.70 -16.55 -7.76
C GLU A 172 9.00 -16.25 -8.51
N ARG A 173 10.08 -15.86 -7.81
CA ARG A 173 11.40 -15.55 -8.40
C ARG A 173 11.32 -14.49 -9.50
N GLY A 174 10.49 -13.47 -9.30
CA GLY A 174 10.33 -12.34 -10.22
C GLY A 174 9.71 -12.72 -11.58
N ARG A 175 9.11 -13.90 -11.71
CA ARG A 175 8.57 -14.43 -12.99
C ARG A 175 7.70 -13.44 -13.77
N ARG A 176 6.93 -12.61 -13.07
CA ARG A 176 5.96 -11.65 -13.64
C ARG A 176 6.32 -10.20 -13.34
N HIS A 177 7.57 -9.97 -12.96
CA HIS A 177 8.03 -8.68 -12.47
C HIS A 177 9.37 -8.29 -13.06
N PHE A 178 9.55 -7.01 -13.33
CA PHE A 178 10.88 -6.43 -13.53
C PHE A 178 11.20 -5.54 -12.32
N GLU A 179 12.44 -5.55 -11.88
CA GLU A 179 12.85 -4.71 -10.74
C GLU A 179 12.92 -3.24 -11.17
N SER A 180 12.39 -2.37 -10.33
CA SER A 180 12.45 -0.92 -10.50
C SER A 180 12.86 -0.29 -9.18
N ALA A 181 13.77 0.69 -9.22
CA ALA A 181 14.19 1.40 -8.02
C ALA A 181 13.00 2.15 -7.41
N ALA A 182 12.66 1.82 -6.16
CA ALA A 182 11.54 2.41 -5.45
C ALA A 182 11.73 3.92 -5.27
N ASN A 183 10.61 4.66 -5.33
CA ASN A 183 10.51 6.07 -4.94
C ASN A 183 11.39 7.09 -5.69
N THR A 184 12.17 6.67 -6.70
CA THR A 184 13.01 7.56 -7.51
C THR A 184 12.22 8.66 -8.23
N ALA A 185 11.01 8.33 -8.67
CA ALA A 185 10.08 9.25 -9.33
C ALA A 185 9.07 9.91 -8.37
N THR A 186 9.27 9.80 -7.06
CA THR A 186 8.35 10.33 -6.05
C THR A 186 9.04 11.40 -5.21
N ARG A 187 8.34 12.50 -4.96
CA ARG A 187 8.78 13.57 -4.06
C ARG A 187 7.94 13.55 -2.80
N PHE A 188 8.60 13.60 -1.65
CA PHE A 188 7.94 13.51 -0.34
C PHE A 188 7.82 14.91 0.25
N VAL A 189 6.59 15.28 0.62
CA VAL A 189 6.29 16.50 1.38
C VAL A 189 5.69 16.07 2.72
N ILE A 190 6.51 16.11 3.77
CA ILE A 190 6.10 15.73 5.11
C ILE A 190 5.74 17.01 5.86
N THR A 191 4.45 17.35 5.90
CA THR A 191 3.99 18.67 6.40
C THR A 191 4.38 18.92 7.85
N GLN A 192 4.52 17.85 8.65
CA GLN A 192 5.00 17.95 10.02
C GLN A 192 6.44 18.48 10.13
N GLN A 193 7.31 18.12 9.19
CA GLN A 193 8.72 18.47 9.21
C GLN A 193 9.01 19.73 8.39
N GLN A 194 8.19 19.99 7.36
CA GLN A 194 8.47 20.97 6.32
C GLN A 194 7.35 21.99 6.17
N ARG A 195 6.60 22.29 7.25
CA ARG A 195 5.37 23.10 7.21
C ARG A 195 5.51 24.39 6.40
N ASP A 196 6.53 25.18 6.71
CA ASP A 196 6.71 26.51 6.12
C ASP A 196 7.17 26.46 4.66
N GLN A 197 7.68 25.30 4.23
CA GLN A 197 8.15 25.04 2.88
C GLN A 197 7.18 24.17 2.07
N ALA A 198 6.10 23.69 2.68
CA ALA A 198 5.26 22.65 2.09
C ALA A 198 4.70 23.07 0.72
N ALA A 199 4.21 24.31 0.59
CA ALA A 199 3.72 24.82 -0.69
C ALA A 199 4.82 24.88 -1.75
N ALA A 200 6.02 25.37 -1.41
CA ALA A 200 7.15 25.45 -2.32
C ALA A 200 7.64 24.05 -2.75
N LEU A 201 7.62 23.07 -1.84
CA LEU A 201 7.99 21.68 -2.15
C LEU A 201 6.94 21.00 -3.04
N VAL A 202 5.65 21.31 -2.88
CA VAL A 202 4.61 20.85 -3.81
C VAL A 202 4.87 21.43 -5.19
N GLU A 203 5.11 22.74 -5.30
CA GLU A 203 5.40 23.37 -6.60
C GLU A 203 6.62 22.73 -7.27
N ALA A 204 7.72 22.61 -6.53
CA ALA A 204 8.95 21.98 -7.01
C ALA A 204 8.72 20.54 -7.49
N ALA A 205 7.85 19.77 -6.82
CA ALA A 205 7.52 18.41 -7.25
C ALA A 205 6.74 18.37 -8.58
N PHE A 206 5.89 19.36 -8.87
CA PHE A 206 5.17 19.46 -10.15
C PHE A 206 6.03 20.02 -11.28
N ASP A 207 7.09 20.77 -10.97
CA ASP A 207 8.05 21.30 -11.94
C ASP A 207 9.22 20.35 -12.23
N ASP A 208 9.45 19.36 -11.37
CA ASP A 208 10.51 18.38 -11.55
C ASP A 208 10.15 17.36 -12.65
N PRO A 209 10.87 17.34 -13.79
CA PRO A 209 10.58 16.43 -14.89
C PRO A 209 10.87 14.96 -14.57
N ALA A 210 11.65 14.68 -13.51
CA ALA A 210 11.89 13.32 -13.04
C ALA A 210 10.82 12.85 -12.03
N ALA A 211 9.98 13.76 -11.51
CA ALA A 211 8.89 13.41 -10.62
C ALA A 211 7.65 12.98 -11.42
N ARG A 212 7.09 11.83 -11.05
CA ARG A 212 5.77 11.36 -11.51
C ARG A 212 4.72 11.43 -10.41
N PHE A 213 5.15 11.52 -9.16
CA PHE A 213 4.27 11.64 -8.00
C PHE A 213 4.81 12.61 -6.98
N VAL A 214 3.88 13.23 -6.27
CA VAL A 214 4.12 13.87 -4.99
C VAL A 214 3.32 13.15 -3.91
N LEU A 215 3.98 12.79 -2.81
CA LEU A 215 3.36 12.23 -1.62
C LEU A 215 3.21 13.34 -0.57
N LEU A 216 1.97 13.59 -0.14
CA LEU A 216 1.61 14.62 0.83
C LEU A 216 1.28 14.00 2.19
N GLN A 217 2.29 13.80 3.03
CA GLN A 217 2.07 13.23 4.35
C GLN A 217 1.58 14.31 5.33
N ALA A 218 0.27 14.33 5.55
CA ALA A 218 -0.41 15.24 6.48
C ALA A 218 -0.79 14.57 7.80
N SER A 219 -1.11 15.39 8.80
CA SER A 219 -1.62 14.92 10.11
C SER A 219 -2.73 15.86 10.60
N ARG A 220 -3.46 15.47 11.65
CA ARG A 220 -4.47 16.37 12.26
C ARG A 220 -3.88 17.70 12.73
N ARG A 221 -2.62 17.68 13.19
CA ARG A 221 -1.92 18.89 13.62
C ARG A 221 -1.46 19.73 12.42
N TRP A 222 -1.14 19.07 11.31
CA TRP A 222 -0.61 19.66 10.09
C TRP A 222 -1.45 19.27 8.88
N PRO A 223 -2.66 19.86 8.78
CA PRO A 223 -3.65 19.53 7.76
C PRO A 223 -3.17 19.89 6.36
N VAL A 224 -3.70 19.19 5.34
CA VAL A 224 -3.40 19.45 3.92
C VAL A 224 -4.27 20.57 3.36
N GLU A 225 -5.35 20.94 4.06
CA GLU A 225 -6.36 21.90 3.67
C GLU A 225 -5.79 23.22 3.12
N PRO A 226 -4.74 23.82 3.71
CA PRO A 226 -4.12 25.03 3.16
C PRO A 226 -3.47 24.83 1.77
N LEU A 227 -3.06 23.60 1.43
CA LEU A 227 -2.41 23.26 0.17
C LEU A 227 -3.42 22.87 -0.93
N VAL A 228 -4.69 22.61 -0.58
CA VAL A 228 -5.70 22.11 -1.52
C VAL A 228 -5.91 23.02 -2.74
N PRO A 229 -6.00 24.36 -2.63
CA PRO A 229 -6.15 25.23 -3.79
C PRO A 229 -4.98 25.10 -4.77
N LEU A 230 -3.75 25.10 -4.24
CA LEU A 230 -2.52 24.91 -5.01
C LEU A 230 -2.51 23.54 -5.70
N VAL A 231 -2.71 22.46 -4.95
CA VAL A 231 -2.72 21.10 -5.48
C VAL A 231 -3.75 20.95 -6.60
N ARG A 232 -4.96 21.49 -6.42
CA ARG A 232 -6.01 21.43 -7.45
C ARG A 232 -5.59 22.15 -8.73
N GLN A 233 -5.03 23.36 -8.60
CA GLN A 233 -4.54 24.13 -9.75
C GLN A 233 -3.46 23.35 -10.51
N ARG A 234 -2.50 22.77 -9.81
CA ARG A 234 -1.38 22.03 -10.42
C ARG A 234 -1.82 20.73 -11.08
N LEU A 235 -2.77 20.00 -10.48
CA LEU A 235 -3.37 18.82 -11.10
C LEU A 235 -4.13 19.17 -12.40
N GLN A 236 -4.87 20.28 -12.41
CA GLN A 236 -5.57 20.74 -13.63
C GLN A 236 -4.59 21.10 -14.74
N GLN A 237 -3.48 21.78 -14.39
CA GLN A 237 -2.42 22.10 -15.35
C GLN A 237 -1.73 20.84 -15.88
N ALA A 238 -1.41 19.88 -15.01
CA ALA A 238 -0.79 18.62 -15.40
C ALA A 238 -1.69 17.79 -16.33
N ALA A 239 -3.01 17.76 -16.07
CA ALA A 239 -3.98 17.06 -16.90
C ALA A 239 -4.20 17.72 -18.28
N ALA A 240 -3.90 19.02 -18.41
CA ALA A 240 -4.01 19.75 -19.67
C ALA A 240 -2.74 19.62 -20.55
N ARG A 241 -1.66 19.03 -20.04
CA ARG A 241 -0.44 18.77 -20.83
C ARG A 241 -0.69 17.56 -21.76
N PRO A 242 -0.31 17.65 -23.04
CA PRO A 242 -0.48 16.57 -24.00
C PRO A 242 0.38 15.33 -23.68
#